data_AF-V7F7K7-F1
#
_entry.id   AF-V7F7K7-F1
#
_cell.length_a   1.000
_cell.length_b   1.000
_cell.length_c   1.000
_cell.angle_alpha   90.00
_cell.angle_beta   90.00
_cell.angle_gamma   90.00
#
_symmetry.space_group_name_H-M   'P 1'
#
loop_
_entity.id
_entity.type
_entity.pdbx_description
1 polymer ?
#
loop_
_entity_poly.entity_id
_entity_poly.type
_entity_poly.pdbx_seq_one_letter_code
_entity_poly.pdbx_strand_id
1 'polypeptide(L)' 'MREMVKVISAATELTGDVNKAIFWYRNEPIADYGHRTAAELVADGQVEAVLAFIRDLENGARG' A
#
# COMPACT_ATOMS: atom_id res chain seq x y z
N MET A 1 7.34 -8.81 10.24
CA MET A 1 5.95 -8.50 10.66
C MET A 1 5.65 -7.01 10.77
N ARG A 2 6.55 -6.16 11.31
CA ARG A 2 6.29 -4.72 11.50
C ARG A 2 5.96 -3.97 10.20
N GLU A 3 6.60 -4.32 9.10
CA GLU A 3 6.44 -3.61 7.82
C GLU A 3 5.06 -3.75 7.19
N MET A 4 4.49 -4.96 7.20
CA MET A 4 3.11 -5.19 6.75
C MET A 4 2.12 -4.35 7.55
N VAL A 5 2.26 -4.32 8.88
CA VAL A 5 1.35 -3.55 9.75
C VAL A 5 1.41 -2.06 9.41
N LYS A 6 2.61 -1.51 9.19
CA LYS A 6 2.76 -0.10 8.77
C LYS A 6 2.03 0.20 7.46
N VAL A 7 2.16 -0.67 6.46
CA VAL A 7 1.51 -0.48 5.14
C VAL A 7 -0.01 -0.56 5.27
N ILE A 8 -0.52 -1.55 6.01
CA ILE A 8 -1.97 -1.68 6.24
C ILE A 8 -2.51 -0.47 7.00
N SER A 9 -1.81 0.03 8.03
CA SER A 9 -2.21 1.24 8.75
C SER A 9 -2.29 2.45 7.81
N ALA A 10 -1.26 2.71 7.02
CA ALA A 10 -1.26 3.82 6.06
C ALA A 10 -2.39 3.70 5.01
N ALA A 11 -2.60 2.50 4.46
CA ALA A 11 -3.70 2.27 3.53
C ALA A 11 -5.08 2.39 4.19
N THR A 12 -5.20 2.07 5.48
CA THR A 12 -6.45 2.24 6.25
C THR A 12 -6.74 3.71 6.49
N GLU A 13 -5.72 4.53 6.76
CA GLU A 13 -5.87 5.99 6.87
C GLU A 13 -6.40 6.62 5.57
N LEU A 14 -5.97 6.11 4.41
CA LEU A 14 -6.43 6.56 3.10
C LEU A 14 -7.86 6.07 2.77
N THR A 15 -8.16 4.81 3.04
CA THR A 15 -9.42 4.16 2.61
C THR A 15 -10.55 4.27 3.63
N GLY A 16 -10.24 4.56 4.90
CA GLY A 16 -11.17 4.53 6.03
C GLY A 16 -11.66 3.13 6.42
N ASP A 17 -11.16 2.07 5.80
CA ASP A 17 -11.65 0.70 5.98
C ASP A 17 -10.49 -0.31 5.93
N VAL A 18 -10.24 -0.95 7.07
CA VAL A 18 -9.17 -1.94 7.22
C VAL A 18 -9.34 -3.16 6.32
N ASN A 19 -10.57 -3.58 6.03
CA ASN A 19 -10.82 -4.72 5.14
C ASN A 19 -10.46 -4.37 3.70
N LYS A 20 -10.77 -3.14 3.27
CA LYS A 20 -10.34 -2.65 1.95
C LYS A 20 -8.83 -2.52 1.87
N ALA A 21 -8.18 -1.99 2.91
CA ALA A 21 -6.71 -1.90 2.97
C ALA A 21 -6.05 -3.28 2.87
N ILE A 22 -6.56 -4.29 3.57
CA ILE A 22 -6.06 -5.67 3.51
C ILE A 22 -6.32 -6.27 2.12
N PHE A 23 -7.50 -6.05 1.54
CA PHE A 23 -7.82 -6.56 0.21
C PHE A 23 -6.88 -5.99 -0.84
N TRP A 24 -6.72 -4.67 -0.87
CA TRP A 24 -5.77 -3.99 -1.75
C TRP A 24 -4.35 -4.54 -1.57
N TYR A 25 -3.87 -4.61 -0.32
CA TYR A 25 -2.51 -5.04 0.00
C TYR A 25 -2.17 -6.42 -0.59
N ARG A 26 -3.13 -7.34 -0.59
CA ARG A 26 -2.91 -8.74 -1.02
C ARG A 26 -3.29 -9.01 -2.47
N ASN A 27 -4.21 -8.24 -3.05
CA ASN A 27 -4.86 -8.62 -4.31
C ASN A 27 -4.74 -7.57 -5.41
N GLU A 28 -4.48 -6.30 -5.09
CA GLU A 28 -4.42 -5.25 -6.11
C GLU A 28 -2.98 -5.02 -6.57
N PRO A 29 -2.68 -5.26 -7.86
CA PRO A 29 -1.37 -5.00 -8.42
C PRO A 29 -1.17 -3.49 -8.62
N ILE A 30 0.02 -3.01 -8.28
CA ILE A 30 0.41 -1.62 -8.49
C ILE A 30 1.12 -1.52 -9.85
N ALA A 31 0.50 -0.84 -10.80
CA ALA A 31 0.96 -0.77 -12.20
C ALA A 31 2.41 -0.26 -12.30
N ASP A 32 2.75 0.79 -11.55
CA ASP A 32 4.07 1.43 -11.55
C ASP A 32 5.19 0.56 -10.95
N TYR A 33 4.82 -0.52 -10.24
CA TYR A 33 5.76 -1.46 -9.63
C TYR A 33 5.78 -2.82 -10.35
N GLY A 34 5.63 -2.80 -11.67
CA GLY A 34 5.67 -4.01 -12.48
C GLY A 34 4.48 -4.93 -12.24
N HIS A 35 3.31 -4.35 -11.94
CA HIS A 35 2.07 -5.08 -11.64
C HIS A 35 2.19 -6.03 -10.44
N ARG A 36 3.03 -5.67 -9.47
CA ARG A 36 3.18 -6.40 -8.20
C ARG A 36 2.24 -5.86 -7.15
N THR A 37 1.76 -6.73 -6.28
CA THR A 37 0.98 -6.36 -5.10
C THR A 37 1.86 -5.73 -4.03
N ALA A 38 1.25 -4.95 -3.13
CA ALA A 38 1.96 -4.40 -1.98
C ALA A 38 2.56 -5.51 -1.09
N ALA A 39 1.89 -6.66 -0.98
CA ALA A 39 2.40 -7.82 -0.25
C ALA A 39 3.71 -8.36 -0.84
N GLU A 40 3.80 -8.48 -2.16
CA GLU A 40 5.02 -8.92 -2.85
C GLU A 40 6.15 -7.92 -2.67
N LEU A 41 5.86 -6.62 -2.79
CA LEU A 41 6.86 -5.56 -2.60
C LEU A 41 7.39 -5.53 -1.16
N VAL A 42 6.53 -5.70 -0.16
CA VAL A 42 6.96 -5.79 1.24
C VAL A 42 7.78 -7.05 1.49
N ALA A 43 7.43 -8.18 0.87
CA ALA A 43 8.21 -9.42 0.97
C ALA A 43 9.64 -9.26 0.41
N ASP A 44 9.81 -8.47 -0.64
CA ASP A 44 11.11 -8.13 -1.23
C ASP A 44 11.85 -7.00 -0.48
N GLY A 45 11.32 -6.51 0.65
CA GLY A 45 11.93 -5.44 1.43
C GLY A 45 11.73 -4.04 0.84
N GLN A 46 10.87 -3.89 -0.17
CA GLN A 46 10.57 -2.62 -0.84
C GLN A 46 9.45 -1.83 -0.14
N VAL A 47 9.40 -1.86 1.19
CA VAL A 47 8.32 -1.23 1.98
C VAL A 47 8.22 0.29 1.75
N GLU A 48 9.36 0.97 1.65
CA GLU A 48 9.41 2.43 1.47
C GLU A 48 8.79 2.87 0.14
N ALA A 49 8.91 2.02 -0.89
CA ALA A 49 8.30 2.27 -2.19
C ALA A 49 6.77 2.20 -2.10
N VAL A 50 6.23 1.20 -1.39
CA VAL A 50 4.78 1.09 -1.15
C VAL A 50 4.25 2.27 -0.33
N LEU A 51 4.98 2.70 0.70
CA LEU A 51 4.59 3.86 1.51
C LEU A 51 4.64 5.16 0.70
N ALA A 52 5.60 5.32 -0.21
CA ALA A 52 5.66 6.46 -1.13
C ALA A 52 4.43 6.50 -2.05
N PHE A 53 4.08 5.36 -2.64
CA PHE A 53 2.88 5.23 -3.47
C PHE A 53 1.60 5.64 -2.73
N ILE A 54 1.42 5.18 -1.49
CA ILE A 54 0.24 5.56 -0.68
C ILE A 54 0.22 7.08 -0.41
N ARG A 55 1.36 7.70 -0.11
CA ARG A 55 1.44 9.17 0.09
C ARG A 55 1.11 9.94 -1.19
N ASP A 56 1.56 9.44 -2.34
CA ASP A 56 1.27 10.07 -3.63
C ASP A 56 -0.22 9.99 -3.96
N LEU A 57 -0.87 8.86 -3.66
CA LEU A 57 -2.33 8.74 -3.74
C LEU A 57 -3.06 9.70 -2.80
N GLU A 58 -2.61 9.84 -1.56
CA GLU A 58 -3.21 10.78 -0.59
C GLU A 58 -3.09 12.23 -1.07
N ASN A 59 -1.94 12.62 -1.60
CA ASN A 59 -1.71 13.96 -2.15
C ASN A 59 -2.54 14.22 -3.41
N GLY A 60 -2.65 13.23 -4.31
CA GLY A 60 -3.48 13.32 -5.51
C GLY A 60 -4.97 13.37 -5.22
N ALA A 61 -5.44 12.69 -4.16
CA ALA A 61 -6.84 12.72 -3.74
C ALA A 61 -7.25 14.06 -3.06
N ARG A 62 -6.27 14.83 -2.58
CA ARG A 62 -6.49 16.13 -1.90
C ARG A 62 -6.28 17.35 -2.80
N GLY A 63 -5.77 17.16 -4.02
CA GLY A 63 -5.48 18.21 -4.99
C GLY A 63 -6.65 18.60 -5.87
#